data_AF-A0A8B8CSV4-F1
#
_entry.id   AF-A0A8B8CSV4-F1
#
_cell.length_a   1.000
_cell.length_b   1.000
_cell.length_c   1.000
_cell.angle_alpha   90.00
_cell.angle_beta   90.00
_cell.angle_gamma   90.00
#
_symmetry.space_group_name_H-M   'P 1'
#
loop_
_entity.id
_entity.type
_entity.pdbx_description
1 polymer ?
#
loop_
_entity_poly.entity_id
_entity_poly.type
_entity_poly.pdbx_seq_one_letter_code
_entity_poly.pdbx_strand_id
1 'polypeptide(L)'
;MEKELTQHFVERKIHPLTILPLDWGVESKGSYYELDLKMCQLRRMIYSFQWGDESEPQPRLSSVIDTPSRILKMDISLNELSSLEHESFLPLQNLRELNASLNKISKFIGIEVLKKLYSLNLSHNSITRIENLVRSTSLVELNLSMNELEDISYMPSMMNLKILNLNNNKIKSLDGVQALPQLRELYAQRNEVTDIIPLTSCFHLQIINLSGNKIHSLHNTVGVLGQLKRLDVLSLHGNPIERERMYQTDILKETNIQTLDNIAVRPIPKPTVNLPIENDPGASRHIQNINALKEAAKQAFEERMKESRAKMEENVNFLQRRILSLQNEYIDYEGKLKNDLDACLRYLDNLSATESAGVHRDHVRDSIGTPHPKVWQGRKSRHHDHVRTDYSSIRDTERLLQFASQELSREGT
;
A
#
# COMPACT_ATOMS: atom_id res chain seq x y z
N MET A 1 -11.99 -21.87 6.16
CA MET A 1 -10.78 -22.68 6.37
C MET A 1 -9.61 -21.92 5.83
N GLU A 2 -8.59 -21.70 6.65
CA GLU A 2 -7.31 -21.19 6.17
C GLU A 2 -6.61 -22.32 5.42
N LYS A 3 -6.12 -22.03 4.21
CA LYS A 3 -5.35 -22.99 3.43
C LYS A 3 -3.88 -22.72 3.68
N GLU A 4 -3.17 -23.71 4.17
CA GLU A 4 -1.71 -23.67 4.26
C GLU A 4 -1.09 -23.74 2.86
N LEU A 5 0.07 -23.15 2.69
CA LEU A 5 0.87 -23.18 1.47
C LEU A 5 1.55 -24.55 1.38
N THR A 6 1.17 -25.35 0.39
CA THR A 6 1.80 -26.65 0.12
C THR A 6 3.08 -26.47 -0.68
N GLN A 7 4.03 -27.41 -0.53
CA GLN A 7 5.29 -27.39 -1.27
C GLN A 7 5.06 -27.27 -2.77
N HIS A 8 4.19 -28.12 -3.32
CA HIS A 8 3.84 -28.12 -4.74
C HIS A 8 3.21 -26.80 -5.20
N PHE A 9 2.43 -26.14 -4.34
CA PHE A 9 1.86 -24.83 -4.67
C PHE A 9 2.94 -23.76 -4.76
N VAL A 10 3.85 -23.70 -3.78
CA VAL A 10 4.94 -22.73 -3.74
C VAL A 10 5.89 -22.94 -4.93
N GLU A 11 6.31 -24.18 -5.22
CA GLU A 11 7.18 -24.50 -6.36
C GLU A 11 6.62 -24.02 -7.71
N ARG A 12 5.30 -24.11 -7.90
CA ARG A 12 4.64 -23.64 -9.14
C ARG A 12 4.57 -22.11 -9.26
N LYS A 13 4.83 -21.39 -8.18
CA LYS A 13 4.79 -19.93 -8.09
C LYS A 13 6.18 -19.29 -8.12
N ILE A 14 7.21 -20.10 -8.36
CA ILE A 14 8.58 -19.64 -8.44
C ILE A 14 8.95 -19.37 -9.91
N HIS A 15 9.50 -18.18 -10.15
CA HIS A 15 9.91 -17.71 -11.46
C HIS A 15 11.38 -17.29 -11.45
N PRO A 16 12.19 -17.67 -12.47
CA PRO A 16 13.59 -17.25 -12.53
C PRO A 16 13.71 -15.75 -12.81
N LEU A 17 14.61 -15.09 -12.09
CA LEU A 17 15.00 -13.71 -12.33
C LEU A 17 16.02 -13.65 -13.46
N THR A 18 15.68 -12.95 -14.53
CA THR A 18 16.54 -12.77 -15.71
C THR A 18 17.56 -11.65 -15.53
N ILE A 19 17.24 -10.65 -14.70
CA ILE A 19 18.08 -9.47 -14.45
C ILE A 19 18.15 -9.23 -12.95
N LEU A 20 19.37 -9.07 -12.44
CA LEU A 20 19.64 -8.71 -11.06
C LEU A 20 20.23 -7.30 -11.02
N PRO A 21 19.68 -6.39 -10.20
CA PRO A 21 20.29 -5.09 -9.98
C PRO A 21 21.74 -5.23 -9.46
N LEU A 22 22.67 -4.48 -10.06
CA LEU A 22 24.08 -4.44 -9.64
C LEU A 22 24.23 -4.07 -8.15
N ASP A 23 23.37 -3.17 -7.67
CA ASP A 23 23.37 -2.65 -6.30
C ASP A 23 23.06 -3.72 -5.24
N TRP A 24 22.58 -4.90 -5.64
CA TRP A 24 22.27 -5.97 -4.70
C TRP A 24 23.49 -6.78 -4.26
N GLY A 25 24.63 -6.61 -4.94
CA GLY A 25 25.89 -7.27 -4.59
C GLY A 25 25.79 -8.79 -4.55
N VAL A 26 24.97 -9.37 -5.42
CA VAL A 26 24.75 -10.82 -5.46
C VAL A 26 25.82 -11.48 -6.33
N GLU A 27 26.56 -12.45 -5.78
CA GLU A 27 27.57 -13.20 -6.53
C GLU A 27 26.91 -14.02 -7.66
N SER A 28 27.42 -13.92 -8.88
CA SER A 28 26.78 -14.35 -10.13
C SER A 28 26.64 -15.87 -10.35
N LYS A 29 26.83 -16.70 -9.32
CA LYS A 29 26.78 -18.16 -9.46
C LYS A 29 25.39 -18.73 -9.21
N GLY A 30 24.68 -18.96 -10.31
CA GLY A 30 23.42 -19.71 -10.37
C GLY A 30 22.19 -18.82 -10.55
N SER A 31 21.04 -19.48 -10.71
CA SER A 31 19.75 -18.81 -10.92
C SER A 31 19.19 -18.29 -9.59
N TYR A 32 18.54 -17.14 -9.66
CA TYR A 32 17.80 -16.52 -8.55
C TYR A 32 16.34 -16.40 -8.93
N TYR A 33 15.46 -16.26 -7.95
CA TYR A 33 14.04 -16.42 -8.19
C TYR A 33 13.18 -15.35 -7.52
N GLU A 34 12.01 -15.16 -8.12
CA GLU A 34 10.86 -14.47 -7.57
C GLU A 34 9.83 -15.50 -7.13
N LEU A 35 9.28 -15.31 -5.93
CA LEU A 35 8.12 -16.06 -5.44
C LEU A 35 6.85 -15.21 -5.61
N ASP A 36 6.02 -15.57 -6.59
CA ASP A 36 4.80 -14.84 -6.94
C ASP A 36 3.55 -15.49 -6.32
N LEU A 37 3.19 -15.00 -5.13
CA LEU A 37 1.95 -15.32 -4.43
C LEU A 37 0.89 -14.23 -4.61
N LYS A 38 0.98 -13.40 -5.66
CA LYS A 38 -0.01 -12.39 -5.99
C LYS A 38 -1.38 -13.04 -6.23
N MET A 39 -2.44 -12.37 -5.76
CA MET A 39 -3.85 -12.77 -6.01
C MET A 39 -4.18 -14.22 -5.59
N CYS A 40 -3.52 -14.75 -4.57
CA CYS A 40 -3.71 -16.13 -4.10
C CYS A 40 -4.79 -16.27 -3.01
N GLN A 41 -5.50 -15.18 -2.68
CA GLN A 41 -6.52 -15.11 -1.63
C GLN A 41 -6.00 -15.51 -0.23
N LEU A 42 -4.71 -15.22 0.02
CA LEU A 42 -4.06 -15.60 1.27
C LEU A 42 -4.57 -14.74 2.44
N ARG A 43 -4.98 -15.39 3.53
CA ARG A 43 -5.32 -14.72 4.80
C ARG A 43 -4.17 -14.76 5.80
N ARG A 44 -3.33 -15.80 5.70
CA ARG A 44 -2.09 -16.00 6.45
C ARG A 44 -1.06 -16.68 5.56
N MET A 45 0.22 -16.53 5.91
CA MET A 45 1.33 -17.23 5.24
C MET A 45 1.88 -18.30 6.17
N ILE A 46 1.26 -19.48 6.11
CA ILE A 46 1.67 -20.66 6.87
C ILE A 46 2.10 -21.70 5.85
N TYR A 47 3.34 -22.16 5.93
CA TYR A 47 3.85 -23.24 5.10
C TYR A 47 3.54 -24.58 5.77
N SER A 48 2.92 -25.49 5.03
CA SER A 48 2.65 -26.88 5.46
C SER A 48 3.87 -27.80 5.33
N PHE A 49 5.01 -27.24 4.93
CA PHE A 49 6.27 -27.93 4.69
C PHE A 49 7.41 -27.14 5.34
N GLN A 50 8.54 -27.80 5.55
CA GLN A 50 9.76 -27.15 6.02
C GLN A 50 10.65 -26.77 4.84
N TRP A 51 11.20 -25.57 4.88
CA TRP A 51 12.22 -25.15 3.92
C TRP A 51 13.52 -25.91 4.18
N GLY A 52 14.28 -26.21 3.13
CA GLY A 52 15.54 -26.93 3.28
C GLY A 52 16.58 -26.12 4.06
N ASP A 53 17.43 -26.83 4.81
CA ASP A 53 18.56 -26.24 5.53
C ASP A 53 19.83 -26.30 4.66
N GLU A 54 20.26 -25.15 4.15
CA GLU A 54 21.48 -25.01 3.35
C GLU A 54 22.77 -25.20 4.17
N SER A 55 22.69 -25.25 5.50
CA SER A 55 23.84 -25.52 6.37
C SER A 55 24.16 -27.01 6.52
N GLU A 56 23.21 -27.89 6.20
CA GLU A 56 23.43 -29.34 6.26
C GLU A 56 24.18 -29.85 5.02
N PRO A 57 25.20 -30.72 5.19
CA PRO A 57 25.91 -31.34 4.08
C PRO A 57 25.06 -32.48 3.46
N GLN A 58 23.99 -32.12 2.75
CA GLN A 58 23.11 -33.07 2.05
C GLN A 58 23.29 -33.01 0.51
N PRO A 59 23.15 -34.14 -0.20
CA PRO A 59 23.45 -34.23 -1.63
C PRO A 59 22.23 -33.83 -2.47
N ARG A 60 22.39 -32.78 -3.28
CA ARG A 60 21.47 -32.28 -4.31
C ARG A 60 20.32 -31.40 -3.78
N LEU A 61 20.69 -30.17 -3.41
CA LEU A 61 19.85 -28.99 -3.54
C LEU A 61 19.26 -28.96 -4.96
N SER A 62 18.06 -29.51 -5.15
CA SER A 62 17.48 -29.75 -6.47
C SER A 62 16.26 -28.88 -6.74
N SER A 63 15.55 -28.47 -5.69
CA SER A 63 14.44 -27.52 -5.74
C SER A 63 14.84 -26.17 -5.15
N VAL A 64 14.17 -25.10 -5.58
CA VAL A 64 14.33 -23.75 -5.00
C VAL A 64 13.88 -23.72 -3.54
N ILE A 65 12.98 -24.64 -3.14
CA ILE A 65 12.54 -24.79 -1.74
C ILE A 65 13.66 -25.35 -0.84
N ASP A 66 14.58 -26.12 -1.41
CA ASP A 66 15.77 -26.58 -0.67
C ASP A 66 16.82 -25.46 -0.54
N THR A 67 16.72 -24.42 -1.38
CA THR A 67 17.62 -23.26 -1.39
C THR A 67 16.85 -21.93 -1.27
N PRO A 68 16.16 -21.66 -0.16
CA PRO A 68 15.39 -20.43 0.02
C PRO A 68 16.25 -19.17 -0.11
N SER A 69 17.58 -19.27 0.07
CA SER A 69 18.51 -18.16 -0.08
C SER A 69 18.60 -17.61 -1.52
N ARG A 70 18.08 -18.37 -2.51
CA ARG A 70 17.99 -17.96 -3.92
C ARG A 70 16.74 -17.16 -4.25
N ILE A 71 15.76 -17.07 -3.36
CA ILE A 71 14.57 -16.23 -3.53
C ILE A 71 14.95 -14.79 -3.13
N LEU A 72 14.99 -13.89 -4.13
CA LEU A 72 15.36 -12.48 -3.92
C LEU A 72 14.17 -11.54 -4.03
N LYS A 73 13.10 -11.94 -4.71
CA LYS A 73 11.87 -11.17 -4.83
C LYS A 73 10.69 -11.99 -4.35
N MET A 74 9.74 -11.32 -3.70
CA MET A 74 8.49 -11.95 -3.29
C MET A 74 7.35 -10.96 -3.51
N ASP A 75 6.35 -11.40 -4.26
CA ASP A 75 5.09 -10.67 -4.43
C ASP A 75 3.98 -11.40 -3.68
N ILE A 76 3.48 -10.78 -2.61
CA ILE A 76 2.32 -11.24 -1.84
C ILE A 76 1.16 -10.22 -1.94
N SER A 77 1.19 -9.37 -2.96
CA SER A 77 0.19 -8.33 -3.15
C SER A 77 -1.19 -8.89 -3.53
N LEU A 78 -2.23 -8.08 -3.33
CA LEU A 78 -3.61 -8.43 -3.71
C LEU A 78 -4.11 -9.71 -3.00
N ASN A 79 -3.82 -9.81 -1.71
CA ASN A 79 -4.29 -10.88 -0.85
C ASN A 79 -5.17 -10.30 0.28
N GLU A 80 -5.47 -11.10 1.30
CA GLU A 80 -6.26 -10.73 2.47
C GLU A 80 -5.44 -10.83 3.77
N LEU A 81 -4.12 -10.63 3.69
CA LEU A 81 -3.22 -10.72 4.84
C LEU A 81 -3.52 -9.57 5.81
N SER A 82 -3.69 -9.90 7.09
CA SER A 82 -3.91 -8.91 8.16
C SER A 82 -2.64 -8.54 8.92
N SER A 83 -1.61 -9.40 8.84
CA SER A 83 -0.34 -9.24 9.53
C SER A 83 0.78 -9.96 8.77
N LEU A 84 2.01 -9.45 8.92
CA LEU A 84 3.23 -10.14 8.50
C LEU A 84 3.95 -10.68 9.76
N GLU A 85 4.07 -12.01 9.84
CA GLU A 85 4.62 -12.73 10.99
C GLU A 85 6.08 -13.17 10.73
N HIS A 86 6.88 -13.32 11.79
CA HIS A 86 8.32 -13.62 11.66
C HIS A 86 8.56 -14.97 11.00
N GLU A 87 7.75 -15.95 11.36
CA GLU A 87 7.82 -17.35 10.93
C GLU A 87 7.66 -17.47 9.42
N SER A 88 6.83 -16.61 8.81
CA SER A 88 6.58 -16.60 7.36
C SER A 88 7.80 -16.16 6.53
N PHE A 89 8.73 -15.41 7.13
CA PHE A 89 9.88 -14.81 6.43
C PHE A 89 11.23 -15.34 6.89
N LEU A 90 11.29 -16.09 8.00
CA LEU A 90 12.52 -16.66 8.55
C LEU A 90 13.39 -17.42 7.52
N PRO A 91 12.82 -18.19 6.56
CA PRO A 91 13.60 -18.86 5.53
C PRO A 91 14.18 -17.91 4.46
N LEU A 92 13.53 -16.78 4.21
CA LEU A 92 13.77 -15.88 3.08
C LEU A 92 14.78 -14.77 3.43
N GLN A 93 15.88 -15.10 4.12
CA GLN A 93 16.81 -14.10 4.68
C GLN A 93 17.57 -13.27 3.63
N ASN A 94 17.60 -13.74 2.38
CA ASN A 94 18.20 -13.05 1.24
C ASN A 94 17.18 -12.24 0.42
N LEU A 95 15.95 -12.09 0.88
CA LEU A 95 14.98 -11.27 0.16
C LEU A 95 15.48 -9.82 -0.01
N ARG A 96 15.33 -9.29 -1.22
CA ARG A 96 15.72 -7.93 -1.63
C ARG A 96 14.51 -7.07 -1.92
N GLU A 97 13.47 -7.63 -2.52
CA GLU A 97 12.22 -6.91 -2.75
C GLU A 97 11.04 -7.69 -2.17
N LEU A 98 10.19 -6.98 -1.44
CA LEU A 98 8.92 -7.50 -0.95
C LEU A 98 7.80 -6.57 -1.37
N ASN A 99 6.89 -7.08 -2.20
CA ASN A 99 5.64 -6.41 -2.52
C ASN A 99 4.49 -7.04 -1.71
N ALA A 100 4.03 -6.34 -0.68
CA ALA A 100 2.91 -6.72 0.18
C ALA A 100 1.73 -5.72 0.06
N SER A 101 1.66 -4.99 -1.05
CA SER A 101 0.61 -4.00 -1.29
C SER A 101 -0.79 -4.63 -1.45
N LEU A 102 -1.84 -3.83 -1.31
CA LEU A 102 -3.23 -4.24 -1.57
C LEU A 102 -3.62 -5.46 -0.72
N ASN A 103 -3.41 -5.35 0.59
CA ASN A 103 -3.77 -6.33 1.60
C ASN A 103 -4.61 -5.64 2.71
N LYS A 104 -4.73 -6.27 3.88
CA LYS A 104 -5.36 -5.70 5.09
C LYS A 104 -4.36 -5.58 6.23
N ILE A 105 -3.07 -5.42 5.90
CA ILE A 105 -1.98 -5.48 6.86
C ILE A 105 -2.09 -4.29 7.81
N SER A 106 -2.12 -4.58 9.11
CA SER A 106 -2.07 -3.56 10.17
C SER A 106 -0.79 -3.64 10.99
N LYS A 107 -0.12 -4.80 10.97
CA LYS A 107 1.12 -5.09 11.69
C LYS A 107 2.09 -5.83 10.79
N PHE A 108 3.37 -5.50 10.85
CA PHE A 108 4.38 -6.11 9.97
C PHE A 108 5.65 -6.51 10.71
N ILE A 109 5.47 -7.15 11.87
CA ILE A 109 6.54 -7.51 12.80
C ILE A 109 7.60 -8.42 12.16
N GLY A 110 7.19 -9.29 11.22
CA GLY A 110 8.09 -10.21 10.53
C GLY A 110 9.16 -9.57 9.64
N ILE A 111 9.08 -8.28 9.32
CA ILE A 111 10.04 -7.61 8.42
C ILE A 111 11.45 -7.52 9.02
N GLU A 112 11.58 -7.56 10.34
CA GLU A 112 12.87 -7.43 11.04
C GLU A 112 13.89 -8.52 10.69
N VAL A 113 13.43 -9.69 10.24
CA VAL A 113 14.30 -10.81 9.86
C VAL A 113 14.96 -10.60 8.49
N LEU A 114 14.37 -9.73 7.65
CA LEU A 114 14.78 -9.48 6.27
C LEU A 114 15.89 -8.41 6.20
N LYS A 115 17.07 -8.73 6.74
CA LYS A 115 18.20 -7.78 6.90
C LYS A 115 18.74 -7.22 5.58
N LYS A 116 18.54 -7.93 4.47
CA LYS A 116 19.02 -7.54 3.13
C LYS A 116 17.92 -6.91 2.27
N LEU A 117 16.74 -6.64 2.84
CA LEU A 117 15.64 -6.03 2.11
C LEU A 117 16.05 -4.63 1.61
N TYR A 118 15.89 -4.42 0.32
CA TYR A 118 16.24 -3.20 -0.40
C TYR A 118 14.99 -2.36 -0.69
N SER A 119 13.91 -2.99 -1.14
CA SER A 119 12.63 -2.32 -1.43
C SER A 119 11.48 -3.03 -0.71
N LEU A 120 10.64 -2.24 -0.05
CA LEU A 120 9.45 -2.70 0.66
C LEU A 120 8.23 -1.89 0.23
N ASN A 121 7.26 -2.58 -0.37
CA ASN A 121 5.98 -1.99 -0.71
C ASN A 121 4.86 -2.53 0.19
N LEU A 122 4.33 -1.67 1.04
CA LEU A 122 3.20 -1.90 1.95
C LEU A 122 2.02 -0.98 1.62
N SER A 123 1.96 -0.44 0.40
CA SER A 123 0.88 0.47 0.00
C SER A 123 -0.50 -0.20 -0.01
N HIS A 124 -1.57 0.58 0.13
CA HIS A 124 -2.95 0.07 0.14
C HIS A 124 -3.16 -1.03 1.22
N ASN A 125 -2.91 -0.66 2.47
CA ASN A 125 -3.10 -1.51 3.64
C ASN A 125 -3.82 -0.69 4.75
N SER A 126 -3.86 -1.20 5.98
CA SER A 126 -4.48 -0.54 7.13
C SER A 126 -3.45 -0.25 8.23
N ILE A 127 -2.25 0.17 7.83
CA ILE A 127 -1.16 0.48 8.76
C ILE A 127 -1.40 1.85 9.38
N THR A 128 -1.36 1.91 10.72
CA THR A 128 -1.58 3.14 11.49
C THR A 128 -0.32 3.65 12.17
N ARG A 129 0.71 2.81 12.32
CA ARG A 129 2.00 3.15 12.92
C ARG A 129 3.15 2.48 12.20
N ILE A 130 4.29 3.16 12.16
CA ILE A 130 5.54 2.59 11.68
C ILE A 130 6.26 1.96 12.87
N GLU A 131 6.38 0.64 12.86
CA GLU A 131 7.06 -0.15 13.88
C GLU A 131 7.94 -1.22 13.22
N ASN A 132 8.86 -1.83 13.96
CA ASN A 132 9.59 -3.02 13.50
C ASN A 132 10.45 -2.84 12.21
N LEU A 133 10.93 -1.61 11.95
CA LEU A 133 11.89 -1.32 10.86
C LEU A 133 13.31 -1.04 11.36
N VAL A 134 13.56 -1.11 12.69
CA VAL A 134 14.86 -0.78 13.30
C VAL A 134 16.00 -1.61 12.72
N ARG A 135 15.72 -2.86 12.34
CA ARG A 135 16.71 -3.82 11.81
C ARG A 135 16.82 -3.80 10.28
N SER A 136 15.97 -3.05 9.58
CA SER A 136 15.92 -2.97 8.12
C SER A 136 16.95 -1.96 7.58
N THR A 137 18.22 -2.12 7.99
CA THR A 137 19.29 -1.15 7.70
C THR A 137 19.67 -1.07 6.22
N SER A 138 19.36 -2.09 5.42
CA SER A 138 19.63 -2.14 3.98
C SER A 138 18.55 -1.48 3.12
N LEU A 139 17.43 -1.05 3.72
CA LEU A 139 16.28 -0.56 2.97
C LEU A 139 16.58 0.78 2.30
N VAL A 140 16.34 0.85 1.00
CA VAL A 140 16.55 2.04 0.16
C VAL A 140 15.22 2.66 -0.25
N GLU A 141 14.19 1.83 -0.44
CA GLU A 141 12.87 2.25 -0.90
C GLU A 141 11.78 1.72 0.04
N LEU A 142 10.94 2.63 0.51
CA LEU A 142 9.79 2.32 1.36
C LEU A 142 8.52 2.99 0.82
N ASN A 143 7.53 2.17 0.48
CA ASN A 143 6.22 2.65 0.09
C ASN A 143 5.16 2.26 1.12
N LEU A 144 4.61 3.26 1.79
CA LEU A 144 3.54 3.20 2.78
C LEU A 144 2.33 4.03 2.35
N SER A 145 2.21 4.35 1.06
CA SER A 145 1.07 5.12 0.55
C SER A 145 -0.27 4.40 0.74
N MET A 146 -1.37 5.16 0.79
CA MET A 146 -2.72 4.60 0.92
C MET A 146 -2.85 3.70 2.15
N ASN A 147 -2.46 4.25 3.30
CA ASN A 147 -2.59 3.64 4.62
C ASN A 147 -3.32 4.63 5.56
N GLU A 148 -3.24 4.40 6.86
CA GLU A 148 -3.91 5.22 7.88
C GLU A 148 -2.90 5.82 8.88
N LEU A 149 -1.69 6.13 8.42
CA LEU A 149 -0.65 6.74 9.25
C LEU A 149 -1.06 8.16 9.64
N GLU A 150 -1.00 8.47 10.95
CA GLU A 150 -1.20 9.83 11.48
C GLU A 150 0.11 10.47 11.97
N ASP A 151 1.07 9.63 12.34
CA ASP A 151 2.32 10.03 12.99
C ASP A 151 3.48 9.16 12.46
N ILE A 152 4.58 9.82 12.10
CA ILE A 152 5.82 9.20 11.64
C ILE A 152 7.02 9.52 12.54
N SER A 153 6.80 10.13 13.71
CA SER A 153 7.85 10.54 14.66
C SER A 153 8.67 9.38 15.21
N TYR A 154 8.11 8.17 15.19
CA TYR A 154 8.77 6.92 15.59
C TYR A 154 9.58 6.24 14.47
N MET A 155 9.80 6.92 13.34
CA MET A 155 10.64 6.39 12.27
C MET A 155 12.04 6.06 12.83
N PRO A 156 12.53 4.82 12.66
CA PRO A 156 13.88 4.49 13.09
C PRO A 156 14.91 5.24 12.24
N SER A 157 16.15 5.30 12.72
CA SER A 157 17.25 5.82 11.91
C SER A 157 17.53 4.89 10.73
N MET A 158 17.15 5.31 9.52
CA MET A 158 17.32 4.52 8.29
C MET A 158 18.38 5.16 7.42
N MET A 159 19.63 4.78 7.67
CA MET A 159 20.81 5.42 7.08
C MET A 159 20.92 5.28 5.56
N ASN A 160 20.21 4.33 4.95
CA ASN A 160 20.26 4.05 3.52
C ASN A 160 18.98 4.40 2.75
N LEU A 161 17.91 4.82 3.45
CA LEU A 161 16.63 5.10 2.81
C LEU A 161 16.75 6.35 1.93
N LYS A 162 16.46 6.18 0.64
CA LYS A 162 16.53 7.25 -0.38
C LYS A 162 15.16 7.67 -0.86
N ILE A 163 14.20 6.75 -0.91
CA ILE A 163 12.85 6.98 -1.44
C ILE A 163 11.83 6.61 -0.37
N LEU A 164 11.02 7.59 0.03
CA LEU A 164 9.92 7.38 0.96
C LEU A 164 8.62 7.88 0.34
N ASN A 165 7.63 6.99 0.26
CA ASN A 165 6.30 7.30 -0.23
C ASN A 165 5.26 7.09 0.88
N LEU A 166 4.62 8.18 1.29
CA LEU A 166 3.62 8.32 2.36
C LEU A 166 2.31 8.92 1.85
N ASN A 167 2.10 8.95 0.53
CA ASN A 167 0.93 9.57 -0.08
C ASN A 167 -0.38 9.00 0.45
N ASN A 168 -1.44 9.81 0.49
CA ASN A 168 -2.77 9.34 0.87
C ASN A 168 -2.77 8.65 2.25
N ASN A 169 -2.29 9.36 3.26
CA ASN A 169 -2.39 8.99 4.67
C ASN A 169 -3.09 10.14 5.44
N LYS A 170 -2.99 10.16 6.77
CA LYS A 170 -3.57 11.19 7.66
C LYS A 170 -2.48 11.93 8.44
N ILE A 171 -1.28 12.04 7.88
CA ILE A 171 -0.08 12.55 8.56
C ILE A 171 -0.21 14.06 8.76
N LYS A 172 -0.03 14.53 10.00
CA LYS A 172 -0.15 15.95 10.36
C LYS A 172 1.18 16.68 10.48
N SER A 173 2.25 15.96 10.82
CA SER A 173 3.61 16.48 10.91
C SER A 173 4.58 15.53 10.22
N LEU A 174 5.63 16.09 9.64
CA LEU A 174 6.74 15.33 9.07
C LEU A 174 7.84 15.03 10.10
N ASP A 175 7.62 15.31 11.40
CA ASP A 175 8.55 14.91 12.45
C ASP A 175 8.85 13.41 12.37
N GLY A 176 10.13 13.06 12.37
CA GLY A 176 10.64 11.70 12.11
C GLY A 176 11.46 11.60 10.84
N VAL A 177 11.20 12.44 9.83
CA VAL A 177 12.00 12.47 8.59
C VAL A 177 13.48 12.85 8.81
N GLN A 178 13.78 13.53 9.91
CA GLN A 178 15.16 13.85 10.31
C GLN A 178 16.00 12.59 10.58
N ALA A 179 15.36 11.45 10.85
CA ALA A 179 16.01 10.15 11.01
C ALA A 179 16.46 9.51 9.67
N LEU A 180 16.24 10.19 8.54
CA LEU A 180 16.48 9.70 7.18
C LEU A 180 17.56 10.56 6.46
N PRO A 181 18.83 10.49 6.87
CA PRO A 181 19.86 11.44 6.43
C PRO A 181 20.21 11.36 4.94
N GLN A 182 19.88 10.25 4.29
CA GLN A 182 20.12 9.99 2.86
C GLN A 182 18.88 10.14 1.98
N LEU A 183 17.76 10.64 2.54
CA LEU A 183 16.51 10.78 1.81
C LEU A 183 16.66 11.74 0.63
N ARG A 184 16.27 11.26 -0.56
CA ARG A 184 16.34 12.01 -1.83
C ARG A 184 14.96 12.33 -2.37
N GLU A 185 14.03 11.42 -2.20
CA GLU A 185 12.66 11.55 -2.70
C GLU A 185 11.66 11.34 -1.58
N LEU A 186 10.84 12.37 -1.35
CA LEU A 186 9.73 12.33 -0.41
C LEU A 186 8.42 12.60 -1.14
N TYR A 187 7.55 11.61 -1.14
CA TYR A 187 6.17 11.76 -1.60
C TYR A 187 5.26 11.68 -0.38
N ALA A 188 4.53 12.75 -0.07
CA ALA A 188 3.57 12.80 1.02
C ALA A 188 2.32 13.62 0.62
N GLN A 189 1.90 13.55 -0.65
CA GLN A 189 0.69 14.23 -1.10
C GLN A 189 -0.58 13.66 -0.45
N ARG A 190 -1.64 14.47 -0.38
CA ARG A 190 -2.94 14.08 0.20
C ARG A 190 -2.79 13.57 1.63
N ASN A 191 -2.19 14.40 2.48
CA ASN A 191 -2.06 14.24 3.92
C ASN A 191 -2.63 15.49 4.62
N GLU A 192 -2.32 15.69 5.89
CA GLU A 192 -2.76 16.83 6.69
C GLU A 192 -1.59 17.70 7.19
N VAL A 193 -0.45 17.66 6.50
CA VAL A 193 0.78 18.36 6.90
C VAL A 193 0.58 19.87 6.90
N THR A 194 0.92 20.55 7.99
CA THR A 194 0.73 22.00 8.17
C THR A 194 1.97 22.84 7.88
N ASP A 195 3.17 22.25 8.00
CA ASP A 195 4.43 22.91 7.73
C ASP A 195 5.52 21.91 7.33
N ILE A 196 6.64 22.43 6.86
CA ILE A 196 7.77 21.64 6.37
C ILE A 196 9.04 21.82 7.19
N ILE A 197 8.96 22.42 8.38
CA ILE A 197 10.11 22.65 9.26
C ILE A 197 10.92 21.36 9.51
N PRO A 198 10.30 20.18 9.68
CA PRO A 198 11.03 18.93 9.85
C PRO A 198 12.01 18.59 8.73
N LEU A 199 11.83 19.13 7.52
CA LEU A 199 12.70 18.86 6.37
C LEU A 199 14.04 19.63 6.41
N THR A 200 14.23 20.54 7.36
CA THR A 200 15.43 21.39 7.47
C THR A 200 16.75 20.59 7.46
N SER A 201 16.74 19.38 8.00
CA SER A 201 17.93 18.51 8.12
C SER A 201 18.17 17.60 6.91
N CYS A 202 17.25 17.57 5.94
CA CYS A 202 17.24 16.60 4.84
C CYS A 202 17.95 17.15 3.60
N PHE A 203 19.24 17.49 3.74
CA PHE A 203 20.03 18.19 2.70
C PHE A 203 20.21 17.42 1.37
N HIS A 204 19.88 16.13 1.34
CA HIS A 204 19.95 15.27 0.17
C HIS A 204 18.68 15.26 -0.67
N LEU A 205 17.60 15.92 -0.23
CA LEU A 205 16.34 15.95 -0.95
C LEU A 205 16.49 16.60 -2.33
N GLN A 206 15.96 15.89 -3.32
CA GLN A 206 15.92 16.26 -4.73
C GLN A 206 14.48 16.41 -5.21
N ILE A 207 13.57 15.57 -4.69
CA ILE A 207 12.16 15.57 -5.07
C ILE A 207 11.30 15.62 -3.81
N ILE A 208 10.42 16.61 -3.74
CA ILE A 208 9.41 16.74 -2.68
C ILE A 208 8.05 16.93 -3.32
N ASN A 209 7.12 16.02 -3.04
CA ASN A 209 5.71 16.19 -3.37
C ASN A 209 4.86 16.23 -2.09
N LEU A 210 4.33 17.41 -1.79
CA LEU A 210 3.47 17.70 -0.65
C LEU A 210 2.12 18.27 -1.11
N SER A 211 1.71 17.98 -2.35
CA SER A 211 0.44 18.48 -2.88
C SER A 211 -0.78 18.01 -2.07
N GLY A 212 -1.82 18.83 -1.98
CA GLY A 212 -3.05 18.49 -1.24
C GLY A 212 -2.82 18.29 0.26
N ASN A 213 -2.07 19.17 0.90
CA ASN A 213 -1.86 19.21 2.35
C ASN A 213 -2.46 20.51 2.94
N LYS A 214 -2.10 20.85 4.19
CA LYS A 214 -2.59 22.03 4.92
C LYS A 214 -1.49 23.09 5.12
N ILE A 215 -0.47 23.11 4.25
CA ILE A 215 0.66 24.04 4.36
C ILE A 215 0.20 25.45 4.05
N HIS A 216 0.42 26.38 4.99
CA HIS A 216 -0.09 27.75 4.87
C HIS A 216 0.98 28.84 5.06
N SER A 217 2.12 28.55 5.68
CA SER A 217 3.14 29.57 5.97
C SER A 217 4.18 29.68 4.86
N LEU A 218 4.11 30.74 4.05
CA LEU A 218 5.12 31.03 3.03
C LEU A 218 6.50 31.31 3.64
N HIS A 219 6.55 32.12 4.69
CA HIS A 219 7.80 32.48 5.37
C HIS A 219 8.58 31.25 5.85
N ASN A 220 7.91 30.32 6.55
CA ASN A 220 8.57 29.12 7.05
C ASN A 220 9.00 28.20 5.90
N THR A 221 8.13 28.03 4.91
CA THR A 221 8.40 27.21 3.73
C THR A 221 9.65 27.69 3.00
N VAL A 222 9.72 28.97 2.69
CA VAL A 222 10.86 29.59 2.00
C VAL A 222 12.15 29.47 2.82
N GLY A 223 12.09 29.68 4.14
CA GLY A 223 13.23 29.50 5.04
C GLY A 223 13.81 28.08 5.07
N VAL A 224 12.95 27.06 5.00
CA VAL A 224 13.37 25.65 4.91
C VAL A 224 13.93 25.33 3.53
N LEU A 225 13.20 25.70 2.47
CA LEU A 225 13.59 25.42 1.09
C LEU A 225 14.94 26.07 0.73
N GLY A 226 15.24 27.25 1.30
CA GLY A 226 16.54 27.91 1.15
C GLY A 226 17.73 27.05 1.62
N GLN A 227 17.51 26.05 2.46
CA GLN A 227 18.56 25.13 2.93
C GLN A 227 18.71 23.88 2.04
N LEU A 228 17.67 23.52 1.29
CA LEU A 228 17.62 22.33 0.45
C LEU A 228 18.29 22.57 -0.91
N LYS A 229 19.61 22.72 -0.90
CA LYS A 229 20.40 23.12 -2.09
C LYS A 229 20.40 22.11 -3.25
N ARG A 230 19.99 20.86 -3.00
CA ARG A 230 19.89 19.79 -4.00
C ARG A 230 18.48 19.59 -4.55
N LEU A 231 17.51 20.39 -4.12
CA LEU A 231 16.12 20.25 -4.53
C LEU A 231 15.97 20.64 -6.01
N ASP A 232 15.44 19.70 -6.80
CA ASP A 232 15.19 19.86 -8.23
C ASP A 232 13.68 19.99 -8.52
N VAL A 233 12.85 19.23 -7.80
CA VAL A 233 11.40 19.17 -8.03
C VAL A 233 10.66 19.41 -6.72
N LEU A 234 9.77 20.40 -6.73
CA LEU A 234 8.89 20.73 -5.61
C LEU A 234 7.44 20.76 -6.10
N SER A 235 6.53 20.13 -5.35
CA SER A 235 5.09 20.27 -5.55
C SER A 235 4.40 20.58 -4.23
N LEU A 236 3.75 21.74 -4.16
CA LEU A 236 2.91 22.20 -3.06
C LEU A 236 1.49 22.57 -3.52
N HIS A 237 1.13 22.33 -4.79
CA HIS A 237 -0.22 22.57 -5.30
C HIS A 237 -1.33 21.98 -4.41
N GLY A 238 -2.46 22.69 -4.27
CA GLY A 238 -3.56 22.25 -3.43
C GLY A 238 -3.32 22.44 -1.94
N ASN A 239 -2.36 23.31 -1.57
CA ASN A 239 -2.15 23.78 -0.21
C ASN A 239 -2.63 25.24 -0.06
N PRO A 240 -3.04 25.69 1.13
CA PRO A 240 -3.40 27.09 1.38
C PRO A 240 -2.34 28.12 0.96
N ILE A 241 -1.06 27.78 1.07
CA ILE A 241 0.09 28.61 0.66
C ILE A 241 0.03 29.06 -0.81
N GLU A 242 -0.63 28.31 -1.69
CA GLU A 242 -0.77 28.65 -3.12
C GLU A 242 -1.52 29.98 -3.34
N ARG A 243 -2.32 30.42 -2.36
CA ARG A 243 -3.05 31.69 -2.39
C ARG A 243 -2.20 32.90 -2.02
N GLU A 244 -1.00 32.69 -1.49
CA GLU A 244 -0.10 33.77 -1.12
C GLU A 244 0.39 34.51 -2.36
N ARG A 245 0.27 35.85 -2.38
CA ARG A 245 0.57 36.67 -3.55
C ARG A 245 1.99 36.49 -4.09
N MET A 246 2.94 36.22 -3.20
CA MET A 246 4.36 36.08 -3.51
C MET A 246 4.82 34.62 -3.61
N TYR A 247 3.89 33.66 -3.58
CA TYR A 247 4.18 32.22 -3.51
C TYR A 247 5.26 31.76 -4.49
N GLN A 248 5.05 31.94 -5.79
CA GLN A 248 6.00 31.49 -6.81
C GLN A 248 7.29 32.32 -6.77
N THR A 249 7.18 33.65 -6.66
CA THR A 249 8.33 34.56 -6.68
C THR A 249 9.31 34.28 -5.55
N ASP A 250 8.81 34.10 -4.33
CA ASP A 250 9.65 33.90 -3.14
C ASP A 250 10.30 32.51 -3.15
N ILE A 251 9.56 31.47 -3.57
CA ILE A 251 10.12 30.11 -3.73
C ILE A 251 11.23 30.11 -4.78
N LEU A 252 11.00 30.71 -5.95
CA LEU A 252 11.98 30.73 -7.03
C LEU A 252 13.20 31.59 -6.72
N LYS A 253 13.08 32.56 -5.81
CA LYS A 253 14.18 33.39 -5.35
C LYS A 253 15.13 32.64 -4.41
N GLU A 254 14.58 31.85 -3.49
CA GLU A 254 15.39 31.15 -2.48
C GLU A 254 15.87 29.75 -2.91
N THR A 255 15.35 29.22 -4.02
CA THR A 255 15.66 27.86 -4.48
C THR A 255 16.25 27.82 -5.88
N ASN A 256 16.81 26.67 -6.26
CA ASN A 256 17.28 26.39 -7.62
C ASN A 256 16.47 25.31 -8.35
N ILE A 257 15.22 25.10 -7.93
CA ILE A 257 14.36 24.06 -8.49
C ILE A 257 14.15 24.23 -10.00
N GLN A 258 14.06 23.10 -10.69
CA GLN A 258 13.76 23.01 -12.12
C GLN A 258 12.25 22.96 -12.36
N THR A 259 11.52 22.33 -11.44
CA THR A 259 10.07 22.13 -11.54
C THR A 259 9.38 22.58 -10.24
N LEU A 260 8.35 23.41 -10.39
CA LEU A 260 7.42 23.81 -9.33
C LEU A 260 6.01 23.41 -9.76
N ASP A 261 5.30 22.64 -8.94
CA ASP A 261 3.89 22.25 -9.17
C ASP A 261 3.64 21.64 -10.56
N ASN A 262 4.54 20.74 -10.98
CA ASN A 262 4.57 20.11 -12.30
C ASN A 262 4.78 21.06 -13.49
N ILE A 263 5.19 22.31 -13.23
CA ILE A 263 5.54 23.30 -14.23
C ILE A 263 7.06 23.47 -14.25
N ALA A 264 7.68 23.32 -15.41
CA ALA A 264 9.10 23.62 -15.59
C ALA A 264 9.31 25.14 -15.47
N VAL A 265 10.02 25.54 -14.41
CA VAL A 265 10.31 26.95 -14.09
C VAL A 265 11.73 27.35 -14.50
N ARG A 266 12.61 26.37 -14.72
CA ARG A 266 13.97 26.56 -15.24
C ARG A 266 14.31 25.50 -16.28
N PRO A 267 15.21 25.79 -17.24
CA PRO A 267 15.65 24.79 -18.21
C PRO A 267 16.35 23.64 -17.47
N ILE A 268 15.99 22.40 -17.80
CA ILE A 268 16.70 21.21 -17.33
C ILE A 268 18.14 21.33 -17.85
N PRO A 269 19.17 21.29 -16.98
CA PRO A 269 20.56 21.30 -17.43
C PRO A 269 20.75 20.13 -18.40
N LYS A 270 21.07 20.44 -19.67
CA LYS A 270 21.57 19.41 -20.58
C LYS A 270 22.84 18.86 -19.94
N PRO A 271 23.06 17.53 -19.88
CA PRO A 271 24.28 17.00 -19.32
C PRO A 271 25.47 17.60 -20.07
N THR A 272 26.22 18.45 -19.40
CA THR A 272 27.45 19.06 -19.91
C THR A 272 28.50 17.98 -19.98
N VAL A 273 28.55 17.29 -21.12
CA VAL A 273 29.71 16.48 -21.48
C VAL A 273 30.81 17.47 -21.86
N ASN A 274 31.58 17.93 -20.88
CA ASN A 274 32.86 18.58 -21.14
C ASN A 274 33.85 17.49 -21.55
N LEU A 275 33.83 17.11 -22.83
CA LEU A 275 34.98 16.48 -23.46
C LEU A 275 35.92 17.59 -23.94
N PRO A 276 37.24 17.47 -23.75
CA PRO A 276 38.20 18.36 -24.39
C PRO A 276 38.00 18.22 -25.90
N ILE A 277 37.67 19.32 -26.58
CA ILE A 277 37.63 19.34 -28.05
C ILE A 277 39.09 19.40 -28.51
N GLU A 278 39.73 18.24 -28.61
CA GLU A 278 40.81 18.03 -29.56
C GLU A 278 40.22 17.43 -30.83
N ASN A 279 40.59 18.03 -31.97
CA ASN A 279 40.11 17.67 -33.30
C ASN A 279 40.43 16.21 -33.63
N ASP A 280 39.45 15.31 -33.55
CA ASP A 280 39.56 13.92 -34.01
C ASP A 280 38.31 13.49 -34.83
N PRO A 281 38.43 12.85 -36.02
CA PRO A 281 37.31 12.49 -36.89
C PRO A 281 36.31 11.46 -36.31
N GLY A 282 36.46 11.02 -35.06
CA GLY A 282 35.60 10.05 -34.38
C GLY A 282 34.28 10.62 -33.79
N ALA A 283 34.10 11.95 -33.79
CA ALA A 283 32.99 12.64 -33.11
C ALA A 283 31.57 12.23 -33.60
N SER A 284 31.42 11.79 -34.86
CA SER A 284 30.13 11.29 -35.38
C SER A 284 29.67 9.98 -34.74
N ARG A 285 30.60 9.09 -34.35
CA ARG A 285 30.25 7.82 -33.68
C ARG A 285 29.83 8.03 -32.23
N HIS A 286 30.41 9.00 -31.53
CA HIS A 286 30.06 9.32 -30.14
C HIS A 286 28.68 9.99 -30.01
N ILE A 287 28.32 10.88 -30.93
CA ILE A 287 26.99 11.52 -30.94
C ILE A 287 25.90 10.50 -31.29
N GLN A 288 26.17 9.57 -32.21
CA GLN A 288 25.29 8.44 -32.50
C GLN A 288 25.08 7.54 -31.27
N ASN A 289 26.14 7.26 -30.51
CA ASN A 289 26.04 6.46 -29.28
C ASN A 289 25.23 7.17 -28.18
N ILE A 290 25.36 8.49 -28.00
CA ILE A 290 24.57 9.23 -27.00
C ILE A 290 23.09 9.31 -27.38
N ASN A 291 22.79 9.53 -28.67
CA ASN A 291 21.41 9.52 -29.14
C ASN A 291 20.79 8.12 -29.06
N ALA A 292 21.55 7.08 -29.37
CA ALA A 292 21.13 5.70 -29.16
C ALA A 292 20.88 5.39 -27.67
N LEU A 293 21.71 5.90 -26.75
CA LEU A 293 21.51 5.74 -25.32
C LEU A 293 20.27 6.48 -24.81
N LYS A 294 20.00 7.68 -25.33
CA LYS A 294 18.80 8.46 -25.00
C LYS A 294 17.53 7.77 -25.50
N GLU A 295 17.54 7.26 -26.73
CA GLU A 295 16.42 6.49 -27.26
C GLU A 295 16.23 5.18 -26.49
N ALA A 296 17.30 4.49 -26.11
CA ALA A 296 17.21 3.29 -25.27
C ALA A 296 16.65 3.59 -23.87
N ALA A 297 17.07 4.70 -23.23
CA ALA A 297 16.55 5.12 -21.94
C ALA A 297 15.08 5.57 -22.02
N LYS A 298 14.71 6.27 -23.09
CA LYS A 298 13.34 6.66 -23.38
C LYS A 298 12.45 5.44 -23.62
N GLN A 299 12.90 4.49 -24.44
CA GLN A 299 12.21 3.22 -24.66
C GLN A 299 12.07 2.42 -23.35
N ALA A 300 13.12 2.30 -22.55
CA ALA A 300 13.05 1.60 -21.27
C ALA A 300 12.07 2.27 -20.28
N PHE A 301 12.00 3.61 -20.28
CA PHE A 301 11.02 4.35 -19.48
C PHE A 301 9.60 4.17 -20.01
N GLU A 302 9.39 4.26 -21.33
CA GLU A 302 8.10 4.02 -21.98
C GLU A 302 7.62 2.59 -21.75
N GLU A 303 8.50 1.59 -21.82
CA GLU A 303 8.20 0.20 -21.50
C GLU A 303 7.82 0.02 -20.04
N ARG A 304 8.57 0.61 -19.09
CA ARG A 304 8.22 0.60 -17.66
C ARG A 304 6.88 1.27 -17.40
N MET A 305 6.59 2.39 -18.06
CA MET A 305 5.30 3.07 -17.96
C MET A 305 4.18 2.24 -18.56
N LYS A 306 4.43 1.55 -19.67
CA LYS A 306 3.48 0.64 -20.32
C LYS A 306 3.20 -0.59 -19.47
N GLU A 307 4.21 -1.20 -18.85
CA GLU A 307 4.05 -2.28 -17.87
C GLU A 307 3.30 -1.81 -16.63
N SER A 308 3.66 -0.65 -16.08
CA SER A 308 2.96 -0.06 -14.93
C SER A 308 1.49 0.22 -15.25
N ARG A 309 1.21 0.78 -16.44
CA ARG A 309 -0.16 1.01 -16.93
C ARG A 309 -0.90 -0.30 -17.16
N ALA A 310 -0.26 -1.32 -17.73
CA ALA A 310 -0.88 -2.64 -17.93
C ALA A 310 -1.21 -3.31 -16.59
N LYS A 311 -0.31 -3.23 -15.60
CA LYS A 311 -0.58 -3.68 -14.22
C LYS A 311 -1.73 -2.89 -13.59
N MET A 312 -1.79 -1.58 -13.82
CA MET A 312 -2.89 -0.73 -13.34
C MET A 312 -4.23 -1.10 -13.99
N GLU A 313 -4.26 -1.29 -15.31
CA GLU A 313 -5.45 -1.71 -16.06
C GLU A 313 -5.92 -3.11 -15.65
N GLU A 314 -4.99 -4.04 -15.41
CA GLU A 314 -5.29 -5.36 -14.86
C GLU A 314 -5.92 -5.24 -13.45
N ASN A 315 -5.35 -4.41 -12.59
CA ASN A 315 -5.88 -4.14 -11.25
C ASN A 315 -7.28 -3.51 -11.32
N VAL A 316 -7.53 -2.55 -12.23
CA VAL A 316 -8.84 -1.94 -12.44
C VAL A 316 -9.87 -2.98 -12.92
N ASN A 317 -9.51 -3.78 -13.92
CA ASN A 317 -10.39 -4.85 -14.44
C ASN A 317 -10.68 -5.91 -13.37
N PHE A 318 -9.73 -6.18 -12.48
CA PHE A 318 -9.93 -7.06 -11.33
C PHE A 318 -10.88 -6.43 -10.32
N LEU A 319 -10.69 -5.16 -9.94
CA LEU A 319 -11.58 -4.45 -9.03
C LEU A 319 -13.02 -4.41 -9.57
N GLN A 320 -13.20 -4.18 -10.87
CA GLN A 320 -14.50 -4.25 -11.53
C GLN A 320 -15.13 -5.65 -11.43
N ARG A 321 -14.36 -6.72 -11.69
CA ARG A 321 -14.83 -8.11 -11.51
C ARG A 321 -15.19 -8.42 -10.06
N ARG A 322 -14.44 -7.89 -9.10
CA ARG A 322 -14.73 -8.09 -7.67
C ARG A 322 -15.97 -7.32 -7.23
N ILE A 323 -16.18 -6.10 -7.74
CA ILE A 323 -17.41 -5.34 -7.52
C ILE A 323 -18.61 -6.15 -8.03
N LEU A 324 -18.53 -6.71 -9.24
CA LEU A 324 -19.59 -7.55 -9.80
C LEU A 324 -19.85 -8.81 -8.95
N SER A 325 -18.78 -9.46 -8.47
CA SER A 325 -18.89 -10.60 -7.54
C SER A 325 -19.60 -10.21 -6.24
N LEU A 326 -19.23 -9.07 -5.65
CA LEU A 326 -19.84 -8.57 -4.40
C LEU A 326 -21.30 -8.19 -4.60
N GLN A 327 -21.67 -7.63 -5.76
CA GLN A 327 -23.06 -7.37 -6.12
C GLN A 327 -23.87 -8.66 -6.20
N ASN A 328 -23.32 -9.72 -6.80
CA ASN A 328 -24.00 -11.03 -6.84
C ASN A 328 -24.13 -11.66 -5.45
N GLU A 329 -23.10 -11.56 -4.61
CA GLU A 329 -23.15 -12.01 -3.20
C GLU A 329 -24.22 -11.25 -2.40
N TYR A 330 -24.36 -9.94 -2.62
CA TYR A 330 -25.41 -9.11 -2.00
C TYR A 330 -26.82 -9.56 -2.43
N ILE A 331 -27.04 -9.81 -3.72
CA ILE A 331 -28.31 -10.30 -4.25
C ILE A 331 -28.68 -11.67 -3.64
N ASP A 332 -27.70 -12.58 -3.52
CA ASP A 332 -27.93 -13.90 -2.90
C ASP A 332 -28.28 -13.78 -1.40
N TYR A 333 -27.62 -12.85 -0.69
CA TYR A 333 -27.92 -12.58 0.71
C TYR A 333 -29.32 -11.99 0.90
N GLU A 334 -29.72 -11.04 0.05
CA GLU A 334 -31.06 -10.45 0.04
C GLU A 334 -32.13 -11.50 -0.23
N GLY A 335 -31.88 -12.41 -1.18
CA GLY A 335 -32.76 -13.54 -1.49
C GLY A 335 -32.94 -14.49 -0.31
N LYS A 336 -31.86 -14.83 0.42
CA LYS A 336 -31.95 -15.66 1.64
C LYS A 336 -32.77 -14.98 2.72
N LEU A 337 -32.52 -13.70 2.97
CA LEU A 337 -33.25 -12.94 3.98
C LEU A 337 -34.76 -12.88 3.67
N LYS A 338 -35.12 -12.74 2.40
CA LYS A 338 -36.52 -12.78 1.96
C LYS A 338 -37.17 -14.15 2.17
N ASN A 339 -36.46 -15.23 1.87
CA ASN A 339 -36.95 -16.59 2.11
C ASN A 339 -37.15 -16.89 3.60
N ASP A 340 -36.22 -16.42 4.44
CA ASP A 340 -36.32 -16.57 5.90
C ASP A 340 -37.50 -15.78 6.47
N LEU A 341 -37.77 -14.58 5.92
CA LEU A 341 -38.94 -13.79 6.26
C LEU A 341 -40.25 -14.49 5.85
N ASP A 342 -40.33 -15.01 4.62
CA ASP A 342 -41.49 -15.76 4.14
C ASP A 342 -41.73 -17.03 4.97
N ALA A 343 -40.67 -17.71 5.40
CA ALA A 343 -40.77 -18.87 6.30
C ALA A 343 -41.34 -18.47 7.67
N CYS A 344 -40.88 -17.34 8.23
CA CYS A 344 -41.44 -16.79 9.47
C CYS A 344 -42.93 -16.44 9.33
N LEU A 345 -43.33 -15.83 8.21
CA LEU A 345 -44.73 -15.47 7.94
C LEU A 345 -45.62 -16.72 7.81
N ARG A 346 -45.19 -17.74 7.07
CA ARG A 346 -45.91 -19.03 6.99
C ARG A 346 -46.05 -19.73 8.34
N TYR A 347 -45.04 -19.62 9.20
CA TYR A 347 -45.11 -20.16 10.55
C TYR A 347 -46.17 -19.44 11.40
N LEU A 348 -46.26 -18.11 11.29
CA LEU A 348 -47.30 -17.32 11.95
C LEU A 348 -48.70 -17.62 11.41
N ASP A 349 -48.84 -17.78 10.10
CA ASP A 349 -50.11 -18.16 9.47
C ASP A 349 -50.57 -19.55 9.97
N ASN A 350 -49.66 -20.51 10.07
CA ASN A 350 -49.97 -21.84 10.61
C ASN A 350 -50.36 -21.82 12.10
N LEU A 351 -49.72 -20.96 12.91
CA LEU A 351 -50.13 -20.71 14.30
C LEU A 351 -51.57 -20.17 14.37
N SER A 352 -51.90 -19.20 13.51
CA SER A 352 -53.26 -18.63 13.44
C SER A 352 -54.30 -19.64 12.95
N ALA A 353 -53.94 -20.55 12.04
CA ALA A 353 -54.80 -21.64 11.58
C ALA A 353 -55.05 -22.69 12.66
N THR A 354 -54.04 -22.99 13.51
CA THR A 354 -54.22 -23.88 14.67
C THR A 354 -55.01 -23.25 15.81
N GLU A 355 -54.98 -21.93 15.98
CA GLU A 355 -55.85 -21.22 16.92
C GLU A 355 -57.31 -21.12 16.42
N SER A 356 -57.51 -21.17 15.10
CA SER A 356 -58.84 -21.17 14.46
C SER A 356 -59.52 -22.55 14.49
N ALA A 357 -58.76 -23.63 14.72
CA ALA A 357 -59.26 -24.98 14.95
C ALA A 357 -59.25 -25.30 16.44
N GLY A 358 -60.10 -24.60 17.22
CA GLY A 358 -60.26 -24.91 18.64
C GLY A 358 -60.76 -26.35 18.83
N VAL A 359 -60.02 -27.15 19.60
CA VAL A 359 -60.50 -28.00 20.72
C VAL A 359 -59.37 -28.92 21.22
N HIS A 360 -59.27 -29.03 22.55
CA HIS A 360 -58.48 -29.94 23.37
C HIS A 360 -56.96 -29.73 23.49
N ARG A 361 -56.62 -28.86 24.45
CA ARG A 361 -55.47 -29.12 25.34
C ARG A 361 -55.73 -30.44 26.08
N ASP A 362 -55.03 -31.49 25.69
CA ASP A 362 -54.39 -32.44 26.60
C ASP A 362 -53.52 -33.42 25.80
N HIS A 363 -52.28 -33.60 26.28
CA HIS A 363 -51.32 -34.63 25.90
C HIS A 363 -50.76 -34.66 24.47
N VAL A 364 -49.67 -33.91 24.25
CA VAL A 364 -48.45 -34.48 23.64
C VAL A 364 -47.25 -34.00 24.44
N ARG A 365 -46.95 -34.75 25.50
CA ARG A 365 -45.62 -34.81 26.09
C ARG A 365 -44.91 -35.95 25.35
N ASP A 366 -43.65 -35.71 25.02
CA ASP A 366 -42.62 -36.65 24.61
C ASP A 366 -42.39 -36.84 23.10
N SER A 367 -41.13 -36.53 22.75
CA SER A 367 -40.41 -36.79 21.49
C SER A 367 -40.36 -35.65 20.48
N ILE A 368 -39.56 -34.61 20.77
CA ILE A 368 -38.30 -34.28 20.06
C ILE A 368 -37.73 -32.99 20.72
N GLY A 369 -36.43 -33.02 21.04
CA GLY A 369 -35.79 -32.28 22.12
C GLY A 369 -35.81 -30.74 22.04
N THR A 370 -36.09 -30.15 23.19
CA THR A 370 -35.87 -28.74 23.54
C THR A 370 -34.40 -28.49 23.93
N PRO A 371 -33.75 -27.42 23.45
CA PRO A 371 -32.49 -26.96 24.03
C PRO A 371 -32.76 -26.25 25.36
N HIS A 372 -32.14 -26.74 26.44
CA HIS A 372 -32.30 -26.22 27.80
C HIS A 372 -31.58 -24.87 28.00
N PRO A 373 -32.20 -23.88 28.66
CA PRO A 373 -31.56 -22.62 29.05
C PRO A 373 -30.96 -22.67 30.48
N LYS A 374 -29.97 -21.80 30.72
CA LYS A 374 -29.32 -21.41 32.00
C LYS A 374 -28.11 -22.23 32.48
N VAL A 375 -26.90 -21.66 32.28
CA VAL A 375 -26.02 -21.15 33.35
C VAL A 375 -25.11 -20.07 32.76
N TRP A 376 -25.48 -18.79 32.77
CA TRP A 376 -24.54 -17.66 32.75
C TRP A 376 -25.26 -16.43 33.36
N GLN A 377 -25.40 -16.44 34.69
CA GLN A 377 -25.41 -15.26 35.55
C GLN A 377 -24.05 -15.34 36.29
N GLY A 378 -23.13 -14.38 36.33
CA GLY A 378 -23.19 -12.94 36.19
C GLY A 378 -22.44 -12.32 37.38
N ARG A 379 -21.20 -11.87 37.19
CA ARG A 379 -20.51 -10.84 38.02
C ARG A 379 -19.68 -9.99 37.04
N LYS A 380 -20.19 -8.84 36.56
CA LYS A 380 -20.01 -7.46 37.10
C LYS A 380 -18.52 -7.19 37.41
N SER A 381 -17.82 -6.18 36.91
CA SER A 381 -18.19 -4.86 36.35
C SER A 381 -16.90 -4.18 35.84
N ARG A 382 -16.96 -3.37 34.76
CA ARG A 382 -16.65 -1.92 34.77
C ARG A 382 -16.46 -1.35 33.35
N HIS A 383 -17.36 -0.41 33.03
CA HIS A 383 -17.33 0.66 32.03
C HIS A 383 -16.43 0.55 30.80
N HIS A 384 -17.05 0.49 29.61
CA HIS A 384 -16.60 1.22 28.43
C HIS A 384 -17.83 1.83 27.74
N ASP A 385 -17.78 3.15 27.57
CA ASP A 385 -18.83 3.99 27.02
C ASP A 385 -19.23 3.57 25.61
N HIS A 386 -20.54 3.54 25.35
CA HIS A 386 -21.09 3.43 24.02
C HIS A 386 -20.84 4.72 23.25
N VAL A 387 -19.82 4.72 22.38
CA VAL A 387 -19.77 5.66 21.26
C VAL A 387 -20.89 5.27 20.30
N ARG A 388 -22.03 5.95 20.40
CA ARG A 388 -23.06 5.98 19.35
C ARG A 388 -22.41 6.55 18.10
N THR A 389 -22.20 5.71 17.08
CA THR A 389 -21.79 6.16 15.76
C THR A 389 -22.92 7.04 15.19
N ASP A 390 -22.62 8.30 14.91
CA ASP A 390 -23.58 9.26 14.37
C ASP A 390 -23.72 9.04 12.86
N TYR A 391 -24.90 8.58 12.44
CA TYR A 391 -25.28 8.37 11.04
C TYR A 391 -26.02 9.58 10.44
N SER A 392 -25.97 10.75 11.11
CA SER A 392 -26.61 12.00 10.64
C SER A 392 -26.20 12.38 9.22
N SER A 393 -24.92 12.26 8.88
CA SER A 393 -24.39 12.61 7.55
C SER A 393 -24.99 11.77 6.41
N ILE A 394 -25.31 10.49 6.65
CA ILE A 394 -25.92 9.61 5.63
C ILE A 394 -27.39 9.98 5.41
N ARG A 395 -28.12 10.31 6.47
CA ARG A 395 -29.51 10.77 6.36
C ARG A 395 -29.62 12.13 5.68
N ASP A 396 -28.64 13.01 5.87
CA ASP A 396 -28.61 14.31 5.21
C ASP A 396 -28.27 14.18 3.72
N THR A 397 -27.43 13.19 3.36
CA THR A 397 -27.12 12.88 1.95
C THR A 397 -28.33 12.26 1.24
N GLU A 398 -29.07 11.36 1.89
CA GLU A 398 -30.33 10.81 1.34
C GLU A 398 -31.40 11.88 1.14
N ARG A 399 -31.52 12.84 2.07
CA ARG A 399 -32.47 13.96 1.93
C ARG A 399 -32.11 14.88 0.78
N LEU A 400 -30.82 15.16 0.58
CA LEU A 400 -30.35 15.96 -0.55
C LEU A 400 -30.58 15.27 -1.90
N LEU A 401 -30.40 13.95 -1.97
CA LEU A 401 -30.66 13.16 -3.18
C LEU A 401 -32.16 13.04 -3.47
N GLN A 402 -33.00 12.89 -2.46
CA GLN A 402 -34.47 12.91 -2.63
C GLN A 402 -34.98 14.28 -3.06
N PHE A 403 -34.43 15.37 -2.50
CA PHE A 403 -34.75 16.73 -2.92
C PHE A 403 -34.32 17.00 -4.37
N ALA A 404 -33.09 16.62 -4.75
CA ALA A 404 -32.61 16.74 -6.13
C ALA A 404 -33.43 15.91 -7.13
N SER A 405 -33.86 14.71 -6.73
CA SER A 405 -34.73 13.87 -7.57
C SER A 405 -36.14 14.45 -7.74
N GLN A 406 -36.68 15.13 -6.73
CA GLN A 406 -38.00 15.79 -6.83
C GLN A 406 -37.96 17.06 -7.68
N GLU A 407 -36.89 17.85 -7.61
CA GLU A 407 -36.72 19.04 -8.45
C GLU A 407 -36.50 18.67 -9.93
N LEU A 408 -35.69 17.64 -10.22
CA LEU A 408 -35.51 17.11 -11.58
C LEU A 408 -36.81 16.53 -12.18
N SER A 409 -37.74 16.09 -11.34
CA SER A 409 -39.05 15.59 -11.79
C SER A 409 -40.05 16.72 -12.04
N ARG A 410 -39.81 17.92 -11.51
CA ARG A 410 -40.66 19.11 -11.69
C ARG A 410 -40.28 19.94 -12.92
N GLU A 411 -39.02 19.89 -13.36
CA GLU A 411 -38.57 20.56 -14.59
C GLU A 411 -38.88 19.76 -15.88
N GLY A 412 -39.48 18.56 -15.75
CA GLY A 412 -39.80 17.65 -16.85
C GLY A 412 -41.27 17.61 -17.31
N THR A 413 -42.13 18.50 -16.81
CA THR A 413 -43.54 18.70 -17.23
C THR A 413 -43.83 20.17 -17.33
#